data_AF-B4HEG1-F1
#
_entry.id   AF-B4HEG1-F1
#
_cell.length_a   1.000
_cell.length_b   1.000
_cell.length_c   1.000
_cell.angle_alpha   90.00
_cell.angle_beta   90.00
_cell.angle_gamma   90.00
#
_symmetry.space_group_name_H-M   'P 1'
#
loop_
_entity.id
_entity.type
_entity.pdbx_description
1 polymer ?
#
loop_
_entity_poly.entity_id
_entity_poly.type
_entity_poly.pdbx_seq_one_letter_code
_entity_poly.pdbx_strand_id
1 'polypeptide(L)'
;MANVGRYIERNPGVRAAGLESTVQFNGAKDCLFVVSLEEEAEDRIRALCRRSRPKPAKRTPKLPTHQIGDILNNENQGLFAELQNKFRENMFHKKPGLGEARETKSKPSYVTNLSHTFGQITQSDCKDSLYSIILPPKPAEQVNREYGEFHDKHIISHNHYFPAEQINRRYSKPFNRFNTFGIPPTLDPSGIKMKHCLEEGEEHLK
;
A
#
# COMPACT_ATOMS: atom_id res chain seq x y z
N MET A 1 8.32 -85.18 46.58
CA MET A 1 9.12 -84.10 45.95
C MET A 1 10.04 -83.52 47.02
N ALA A 2 11.36 -83.70 46.87
CA ALA A 2 12.31 -83.72 47.98
C ALA A 2 12.85 -82.37 48.50
N ASN A 3 12.33 -81.23 48.01
CA ASN A 3 12.85 -79.90 48.34
C ASN A 3 11.77 -78.87 48.75
N VAL A 4 10.61 -79.33 49.23
CA VAL A 4 9.58 -78.44 49.79
C VAL A 4 10.02 -78.00 51.19
N GLY A 5 10.20 -76.68 51.41
CA GLY A 5 10.54 -76.10 52.71
C GLY A 5 12.04 -75.91 53.01
N ARG A 6 12.94 -76.19 52.06
CA ARG A 6 14.40 -76.01 52.26
C ARG A 6 14.95 -74.62 51.93
N TYR A 7 14.18 -73.75 51.29
CA TYR A 7 14.55 -72.36 51.00
C TYR A 7 13.42 -71.41 51.41
N ILE A 8 13.74 -70.43 52.25
CA ILE A 8 12.86 -69.29 52.55
C ILE A 8 13.14 -68.26 51.45
N GLU A 9 12.23 -68.16 50.47
CA GLU A 9 12.44 -67.41 49.23
C GLU A 9 12.35 -65.87 49.41
N ARG A 10 12.08 -65.37 50.62
CA ARG A 10 11.97 -63.93 50.92
C ARG A 10 12.55 -63.63 52.29
N ASN A 11 13.57 -62.75 52.35
CA ASN A 11 14.18 -62.32 53.60
C ASN A 11 13.29 -61.25 54.28
N PRO A 12 12.63 -61.53 55.41
CA PRO A 12 11.74 -60.56 56.07
C PRO A 12 12.48 -59.33 56.61
N GLY A 13 13.81 -59.38 56.73
CA GLY A 13 14.65 -58.25 57.13
C GLY A 13 14.89 -57.20 56.05
N VAL A 14 14.52 -57.47 54.79
CA VAL A 14 14.71 -56.52 53.68
C VAL A 14 13.37 -55.86 53.36
N ARG A 15 13.24 -54.56 53.66
CA ARG A 15 12.04 -53.78 53.30
C ARG A 15 12.00 -53.60 51.78
N ALA A 16 10.84 -53.81 51.17
CA ALA A 16 10.65 -53.52 49.75
C ALA A 16 10.84 -52.01 49.49
N ALA A 17 11.73 -51.64 48.57
CA ALA A 17 11.90 -50.26 48.15
C ALA A 17 10.76 -49.88 47.18
N GLY A 18 9.77 -49.15 47.68
CA GLY A 18 8.64 -48.65 46.90
C GLY A 18 7.85 -47.63 47.70
N LEU A 19 7.22 -46.68 47.03
CA LEU A 19 6.34 -45.71 47.65
C LEU A 19 4.99 -46.39 47.94
N GLU A 20 4.63 -46.54 49.23
CA GLU A 20 3.28 -47.00 49.59
C GLU A 20 2.28 -45.91 49.18
N SER A 21 1.56 -46.13 48.08
CA SER A 21 0.45 -45.25 47.73
C SER A 21 -0.74 -45.57 48.62
N THR A 22 -0.94 -44.73 49.64
CA THR A 22 -2.15 -44.74 50.47
C THR A 22 -3.30 -44.18 49.65
N VAL A 23 -3.87 -45.00 48.76
CA VAL A 23 -5.14 -44.68 48.12
C VAL A 23 -6.22 -45.00 49.12
N GLN A 24 -7.00 -43.99 49.53
CA GLN A 24 -8.19 -44.20 50.36
C GLN A 24 -9.02 -45.32 49.72
N PHE A 25 -9.23 -46.39 50.46
CA PHE A 25 -10.05 -47.53 50.03
C PHE A 25 -11.52 -47.11 49.95
N ASN A 26 -11.88 -46.39 48.89
CA ASN A 26 -13.25 -46.33 48.42
C ASN A 26 -13.37 -47.46 47.41
N GLY A 27 -13.96 -48.57 47.84
CA GLY A 27 -14.17 -49.71 46.95
C GLY A 27 -15.06 -49.30 45.79
N ALA A 28 -14.92 -49.95 44.63
CA ALA A 28 -15.72 -49.63 43.44
C ALA A 28 -17.25 -49.64 43.67
N LYS A 29 -17.72 -50.24 44.77
CA LYS A 29 -19.13 -50.20 45.21
C LYS A 29 -19.57 -48.83 45.72
N ASP A 30 -18.69 -48.05 46.36
CA ASP A 30 -19.04 -46.74 46.92
C ASP A 30 -19.13 -45.66 45.83
N CYS A 31 -18.52 -45.88 44.67
CA CYS A 31 -18.62 -45.02 43.49
C CYS A 31 -19.93 -45.22 42.67
N LEU A 32 -20.71 -46.27 42.95
CA LEU A 32 -21.96 -46.56 42.21
C LEU A 32 -23.20 -45.90 42.83
N PHE A 33 -23.10 -45.41 44.08
CA PHE A 33 -24.17 -44.74 44.80
C PHE A 33 -23.85 -43.26 45.05
N VAL A 34 -23.36 -42.55 44.03
CA VAL A 34 -23.36 -41.09 44.08
C VAL A 34 -24.79 -40.62 43.83
N VAL A 35 -25.61 -40.58 44.88
CA VAL A 35 -26.83 -39.77 44.86
C VAL A 35 -26.45 -38.44 45.48
N SER A 36 -25.90 -37.54 44.66
CA SER A 36 -25.90 -36.14 45.05
C SER A 36 -27.37 -35.68 45.08
N LEU A 37 -27.78 -34.99 46.14
CA LEU A 37 -29.14 -34.46 46.25
C LEU A 37 -29.50 -33.54 45.07
N GLU A 38 -28.48 -32.91 44.49
CA GLU A 38 -28.60 -32.05 43.31
C GLU A 38 -28.95 -32.85 42.05
N GLU A 39 -28.27 -33.97 41.79
CA GLU A 39 -28.53 -34.81 40.61
C GLU A 39 -29.91 -35.46 40.68
N GLU A 40 -30.36 -35.88 41.87
CA GLU A 40 -31.71 -36.42 42.04
C GLU A 40 -32.79 -35.35 41.81
N ALA A 41 -32.54 -34.10 42.24
CA ALA A 41 -33.44 -32.99 41.99
C ALA A 41 -33.52 -32.67 40.49
N GLU A 42 -32.39 -32.63 39.78
CA GLU A 42 -32.36 -32.43 38.33
C GLU A 42 -33.12 -33.52 37.58
N ASP A 43 -32.93 -34.78 37.96
CA ASP A 43 -33.59 -35.90 37.30
C ASP A 43 -35.11 -35.89 37.53
N ARG A 44 -35.57 -35.51 38.72
CA ARG A 44 -37.00 -35.29 38.99
C ARG A 44 -37.57 -34.16 38.13
N ILE A 45 -36.85 -33.05 37.97
CA ILE A 45 -37.26 -31.94 37.11
C ILE A 45 -37.33 -32.39 35.64
N ARG A 46 -36.29 -33.05 35.13
CA ARG A 46 -36.27 -33.58 33.76
C ARG A 46 -37.38 -34.58 33.50
N ALA A 47 -37.70 -35.44 34.47
CA ALA A 47 -38.81 -36.40 34.38
C ALA A 47 -40.17 -35.70 34.24
N LEU A 48 -40.42 -34.64 35.01
CA LEU A 48 -41.64 -33.83 34.88
C LEU A 48 -41.71 -33.14 33.52
N CYS A 49 -40.60 -32.54 33.05
CA CYS A 49 -40.53 -31.92 31.73
C CYS A 49 -40.77 -32.93 30.59
N ARG A 50 -40.36 -34.20 30.75
CA ARG A 50 -40.64 -35.25 29.75
C ARG A 50 -42.13 -35.63 29.71
N ARG A 51 -42.84 -35.59 30.85
CA ARG A 51 -44.28 -35.89 30.93
C ARG A 51 -45.16 -34.80 30.33
N SER A 52 -44.75 -33.52 30.44
CA SER A 52 -45.49 -32.39 29.88
C SER A 52 -45.27 -32.18 28.37
N ARG A 53 -44.31 -32.88 27.76
CA ARG A 53 -44.11 -32.80 26.31
C ARG A 53 -45.30 -33.40 25.57
N PRO A 54 -45.92 -32.68 24.62
CA PRO A 54 -46.97 -33.24 23.78
C PRO A 54 -46.40 -34.42 22.99
N LYS A 55 -47.12 -35.55 22.99
CA LYS A 55 -46.70 -36.73 22.22
C LYS A 55 -46.68 -36.36 20.74
N PRO A 56 -45.58 -36.62 20.00
CA PRO A 56 -45.57 -36.40 18.56
C PRO A 56 -46.66 -37.26 17.92
N ALA A 57 -47.47 -36.66 17.04
CA ALA A 57 -48.49 -37.39 16.30
C ALA A 57 -47.83 -38.54 15.53
N LYS A 58 -48.50 -39.70 15.47
CA LYS A 58 -48.03 -40.85 14.68
C LYS A 58 -47.89 -40.41 13.22
N ARG A 59 -46.68 -40.47 12.67
CA ARG A 59 -46.42 -40.27 11.24
C ARG A 59 -47.06 -41.41 10.47
N THR A 60 -48.29 -41.23 10.00
CA THR A 60 -48.91 -42.17 9.06
C THR A 60 -48.18 -42.07 7.72
N PRO A 61 -47.83 -43.19 7.07
CA PRO A 61 -47.32 -43.13 5.70
C PRO A 61 -48.41 -42.52 4.81
N LYS A 62 -48.07 -41.47 4.06
CA LYS A 62 -48.94 -40.98 2.99
C LYS A 62 -48.89 -42.02 1.87
N LEU A 63 -49.95 -42.80 1.70
CA LEU A 63 -50.06 -43.67 0.52
C LEU A 63 -50.19 -42.78 -0.72
N PRO A 64 -49.42 -43.03 -1.79
CA PRO A 64 -49.54 -42.27 -3.03
C PRO A 64 -50.90 -42.56 -3.67
N THR A 65 -51.67 -41.50 -3.94
CA THR A 65 -52.89 -41.55 -4.72
C THR A 65 -52.54 -41.74 -6.21
N HIS A 66 -53.14 -42.72 -6.88
CA HIS A 66 -52.95 -42.96 -8.33
C HIS A 66 -53.70 -41.94 -9.21
N GLN A 67 -54.03 -40.76 -8.70
CA GLN A 67 -54.71 -39.74 -9.48
C GLN A 67 -53.71 -39.09 -10.44
N ILE A 68 -54.01 -39.15 -11.73
CA ILE A 68 -53.18 -38.59 -12.80
C ILE A 68 -52.94 -37.09 -12.59
N GLY A 69 -53.91 -36.38 -12.00
CA GLY A 69 -53.78 -34.97 -11.61
C GLY A 69 -52.61 -34.72 -10.65
N ASP A 70 -52.38 -35.59 -9.65
CA ASP A 70 -51.26 -35.44 -8.71
C ASP A 70 -49.90 -35.70 -9.39
N ILE A 71 -49.89 -36.50 -10.46
CA ILE A 71 -48.68 -36.90 -11.20
C ILE A 71 -48.28 -35.82 -12.22
N LEU A 72 -49.26 -35.16 -12.84
CA LEU A 72 -49.03 -34.16 -13.88
C LEU A 72 -49.02 -32.72 -13.35
N ASN A 73 -49.60 -32.46 -12.18
CA ASN A 73 -49.62 -31.13 -11.58
C ASN A 73 -48.30 -30.84 -10.86
N ASN A 74 -47.37 -30.17 -11.55
CA ASN A 74 -46.20 -29.56 -10.93
C ASN A 74 -46.54 -28.22 -10.21
N GLU A 75 -47.80 -27.78 -10.27
CA GLU A 75 -48.19 -26.38 -10.06
C GLU A 75 -48.70 -26.05 -8.64
N ASN A 76 -48.84 -27.03 -7.74
CA ASN A 76 -49.46 -26.82 -6.42
C ASN A 76 -48.47 -26.65 -5.27
N GLN A 77 -47.26 -26.18 -5.56
CA GLN A 77 -46.32 -25.81 -4.51
C GLN A 77 -46.58 -24.36 -4.15
N GLY A 78 -47.07 -24.09 -2.94
CA GLY A 78 -47.21 -22.70 -2.47
C GLY A 78 -45.87 -21.96 -2.57
N LEU A 79 -45.91 -20.63 -2.61
CA LEU A 79 -44.72 -19.76 -2.77
C LEU A 79 -43.56 -20.15 -1.83
N PHE A 80 -43.88 -20.60 -0.61
CA PHE A 80 -42.90 -21.07 0.37
C PHE A 80 -42.24 -22.40 -0.01
N ALA A 81 -42.98 -23.35 -0.59
CA ALA A 81 -42.44 -24.63 -1.05
C ALA A 81 -41.51 -24.43 -2.26
N GLU A 82 -41.85 -23.51 -3.17
CA GLU A 82 -40.95 -23.10 -4.25
C GLU A 82 -39.67 -22.46 -3.72
N LEU A 83 -39.78 -21.55 -2.73
CA LEU A 83 -38.63 -20.94 -2.08
C LEU A 83 -37.72 -22.03 -1.47
N GLN A 84 -38.30 -22.97 -0.73
CA GLN A 84 -37.56 -24.08 -0.12
C GLN A 84 -36.87 -24.96 -1.17
N ASN A 85 -37.53 -25.24 -2.29
CA ASN A 85 -36.96 -26.00 -3.38
C ASN A 85 -35.82 -25.25 -4.06
N LYS A 86 -35.95 -23.94 -4.31
CA LYS A 86 -34.84 -23.10 -4.80
C LYS A 86 -33.63 -23.13 -3.87
N PHE A 87 -33.81 -23.05 -2.55
CA PHE A 87 -32.71 -23.16 -1.59
C PHE A 87 -32.03 -24.54 -1.64
N ARG A 88 -32.82 -25.62 -1.76
CA ARG A 88 -32.29 -26.98 -1.90
C ARG A 88 -31.51 -27.17 -3.19
N GLU A 89 -32.06 -26.68 -4.30
CA GLU A 89 -31.43 -26.77 -5.61
C GLU A 89 -30.14 -25.94 -5.67
N ASN A 90 -30.11 -24.75 -5.08
CA ASN A 90 -28.93 -23.89 -5.02
C ASN A 90 -27.76 -24.54 -4.25
N MET A 91 -27.99 -25.53 -3.37
CA MET A 91 -26.88 -26.29 -2.77
C MET A 91 -26.13 -27.15 -3.78
N PHE A 92 -26.81 -27.62 -4.83
CA PHE A 92 -26.24 -28.53 -5.82
C PHE A 92 -25.83 -27.82 -7.11
N HIS A 93 -26.51 -26.74 -7.47
CA HIS A 93 -26.20 -25.93 -8.65
C HIS A 93 -25.11 -24.90 -8.34
N LYS A 94 -23.87 -25.19 -8.76
CA LYS A 94 -22.73 -24.25 -8.68
C LYS A 94 -22.72 -23.19 -9.80
N LYS A 95 -23.69 -23.24 -10.70
CA LYS A 95 -23.84 -22.29 -11.82
C LYS A 95 -24.78 -21.16 -11.38
N PRO A 96 -24.55 -19.92 -11.80
CA PRO A 96 -25.49 -18.83 -11.57
C PRO A 96 -26.84 -19.15 -12.22
N GLY A 97 -27.92 -18.59 -11.68
CA GLY A 97 -29.26 -18.70 -12.26
C GLY A 97 -29.30 -18.15 -13.69
N LEU A 98 -30.28 -18.58 -14.47
CA LEU A 98 -30.47 -18.06 -15.82
C LEU A 98 -30.75 -16.55 -15.76
N GLY A 99 -29.96 -15.75 -16.46
CA GLY A 99 -30.07 -14.29 -16.46
C GLY A 99 -29.39 -13.59 -15.29
N GLU A 100 -28.79 -14.33 -14.35
CA GLU A 100 -28.03 -13.75 -13.24
C GLU A 100 -26.56 -13.55 -13.60
N ALA A 101 -26.02 -12.40 -13.22
CA ALA A 101 -24.60 -12.11 -13.37
C ALA A 101 -23.80 -12.98 -12.41
N ARG A 102 -22.76 -13.66 -12.91
CA ARG A 102 -21.84 -14.41 -12.05
C ARG A 102 -21.00 -13.44 -11.24
N GLU A 103 -21.16 -13.47 -9.91
CA GLU A 103 -20.30 -12.71 -9.02
C GLU A 103 -18.84 -13.11 -9.22
N THR A 104 -18.03 -12.14 -9.65
CA THR A 104 -16.60 -12.32 -9.84
C THR A 104 -15.90 -11.46 -8.80
N LYS A 105 -15.21 -12.08 -7.83
CA LYS A 105 -14.46 -11.38 -6.76
C LYS A 105 -13.16 -10.73 -7.26
N SER A 106 -13.09 -10.42 -8.54
CA SER A 106 -11.90 -9.84 -9.17
C SER A 106 -11.78 -8.33 -8.95
N LYS A 107 -12.89 -7.66 -8.61
CA LYS A 107 -12.92 -6.21 -8.43
C LYS A 107 -12.72 -5.84 -6.95
N PRO A 108 -11.92 -4.80 -6.65
CA PRO A 108 -11.83 -4.24 -5.30
C PRO A 108 -13.18 -3.68 -4.82
N SER A 109 -13.44 -3.71 -3.52
CA SER A 109 -14.71 -3.27 -2.91
C SER A 109 -15.03 -1.79 -3.14
N TYR A 110 -14.02 -0.94 -3.36
CA TYR A 110 -14.20 0.49 -3.62
C TYR A 110 -14.59 0.82 -5.07
N VAL A 111 -14.44 -0.13 -5.99
CA VAL A 111 -14.76 0.06 -7.42
C VAL A 111 -16.22 -0.31 -7.65
N THR A 112 -17.08 0.71 -7.58
CA THR A 112 -18.51 0.60 -7.87
C THR A 112 -18.82 1.27 -9.20
N ASN A 113 -19.96 0.93 -9.80
CA ASN A 113 -20.40 1.54 -11.06
C ASN A 113 -20.56 3.06 -10.98
N LEU A 114 -20.71 3.61 -9.76
CA LEU A 114 -20.84 5.04 -9.52
C LEU A 114 -19.50 5.73 -9.25
N SER A 115 -18.50 5.00 -8.75
CA SER A 115 -17.21 5.61 -8.37
C SER A 115 -16.21 5.68 -9.53
N HIS A 116 -16.21 4.68 -10.42
CA HIS A 116 -15.24 4.59 -11.50
C HIS A 116 -15.85 4.12 -12.82
N THR A 117 -15.34 4.68 -13.91
CA THR A 117 -15.59 4.20 -15.27
C THR A 117 -14.54 3.16 -15.68
N PHE A 118 -14.91 2.18 -16.50
CA PHE A 118 -13.95 1.25 -17.08
C PHE A 118 -13.19 1.90 -18.24
N GLY A 119 -11.94 1.49 -18.45
CA GLY A 119 -11.07 2.01 -19.51
C GLY A 119 -9.96 2.92 -19.01
N GLN A 120 -9.11 3.37 -19.92
CA GLN A 120 -8.02 4.27 -19.62
C GLN A 120 -8.51 5.72 -19.69
N ILE A 121 -8.47 6.42 -18.56
CA ILE A 121 -8.69 7.86 -18.53
C ILE A 121 -7.37 8.51 -18.96
N THR A 122 -7.34 9.10 -20.16
CA THR A 122 -6.32 10.09 -20.49
C THR A 122 -6.62 11.32 -19.65
N GLN A 123 -5.80 11.57 -18.63
CA GLN A 123 -5.91 12.76 -17.79
C GLN A 123 -5.82 14.00 -18.69
N SER A 124 -6.96 14.66 -18.91
CA SER A 124 -7.05 15.96 -19.59
C SER A 124 -6.34 17.06 -18.80
N ASP A 125 -6.21 16.86 -17.48
CA ASP A 125 -5.53 17.77 -16.56
C ASP A 125 -4.02 17.50 -16.52
N CYS A 126 -3.43 17.15 -17.67
CA CYS A 126 -1.99 17.04 -17.77
C CYS A 126 -1.40 18.43 -17.49
N LYS A 127 -0.67 18.54 -16.37
CA LYS A 127 0.08 19.75 -16.00
C LYS A 127 1.09 20.16 -17.09
N ASP A 128 1.38 19.25 -18.00
CA ASP A 128 2.12 19.48 -19.23
C ASP A 128 1.16 19.95 -20.33
N SER A 129 0.53 21.11 -20.10
CA SER A 129 -0.09 21.85 -21.18
C SER A 129 0.99 22.15 -22.22
N LEU A 130 0.66 22.03 -23.51
CA LEU A 130 1.56 22.44 -24.59
C LEU A 130 2.11 23.86 -24.34
N TYR A 131 1.33 24.72 -23.69
CA TYR A 131 1.73 26.06 -23.32
C TYR A 131 2.91 26.10 -22.34
N SER A 132 2.99 25.22 -21.34
CA SER A 132 4.12 25.22 -20.40
C SER A 132 5.42 24.74 -21.05
N ILE A 133 5.32 23.97 -22.13
CA ILE A 133 6.47 23.54 -22.94
C ILE A 133 6.93 24.68 -23.86
N ILE A 134 6.01 25.34 -24.57
CA ILE A 134 6.34 26.42 -25.51
C ILE A 134 6.74 27.69 -24.76
N LEU A 135 6.02 28.01 -23.69
CA LEU A 135 6.19 29.19 -22.85
C LEU A 135 6.39 28.73 -21.41
N PRO A 136 7.65 28.42 -21.04
CA PRO A 136 7.97 28.04 -19.68
C PRO A 136 7.45 29.07 -18.67
N PRO A 137 6.86 28.64 -17.54
CA PRO A 137 6.28 29.55 -16.54
C PRO A 137 7.34 30.38 -15.78
N LYS A 138 8.60 30.34 -16.20
CA LYS A 138 9.71 31.03 -15.56
C LYS A 138 9.72 32.50 -15.99
N PRO A 139 9.68 33.46 -15.05
CA PRO A 139 9.65 34.87 -15.40
C PRO A 139 10.97 35.32 -16.03
N ALA A 140 10.88 36.25 -16.97
CA ALA A 140 12.05 36.78 -17.68
C ALA A 140 13.09 37.40 -16.72
N GLU A 141 12.64 38.05 -15.66
CA GLU A 141 13.53 38.61 -14.62
C GLU A 141 14.40 37.54 -13.96
N GLN A 142 13.83 36.37 -13.65
CA GLN A 142 14.57 35.26 -13.06
C GLN A 142 15.56 34.67 -14.05
N VAL A 143 15.16 34.49 -15.32
CA VAL A 143 16.06 34.01 -16.39
C VAL A 143 17.25 34.94 -16.55
N ASN A 144 17.01 36.26 -16.61
CA ASN A 144 18.06 37.26 -16.80
C ASN A 144 19.01 37.32 -15.59
N ARG A 145 18.48 37.19 -14.36
CA ARG A 145 19.30 37.16 -13.15
C ARG A 145 20.24 35.96 -13.15
N GLU A 146 19.70 34.76 -13.38
CA GLU A 146 20.51 33.53 -13.42
C GLU A 146 21.53 33.56 -14.56
N TYR A 147 21.14 34.10 -15.72
CA TYR A 147 22.05 34.27 -16.84
C TYR A 147 23.22 35.21 -16.47
N GLY A 148 22.93 36.33 -15.81
CA GLY A 148 23.95 37.26 -15.32
C GLY A 148 24.90 36.63 -14.29
N GLU A 149 24.36 35.86 -13.33
CA GLU A 149 25.15 35.17 -12.30
C GLU A 149 26.13 34.13 -12.89
N PHE A 150 25.77 33.49 -14.01
CA PHE A 150 26.61 32.48 -14.67
C PHE A 150 27.40 32.99 -15.88
N HIS A 151 27.25 34.25 -16.24
CA HIS A 151 27.83 34.85 -17.44
C HIS A 151 29.36 34.67 -17.51
N ASP A 152 30.08 35.00 -16.44
CA ASP A 152 31.54 34.89 -16.38
C ASP A 152 32.04 33.46 -16.65
N LYS A 153 31.33 32.45 -16.15
CA LYS A 153 31.65 31.04 -16.37
C LYS A 153 31.33 30.62 -17.80
N HIS A 154 30.27 31.18 -18.38
CA HIS A 154 29.87 30.91 -19.74
C HIS A 154 30.85 31.51 -20.76
N ILE A 155 31.40 32.69 -20.48
CA ILE A 155 32.52 33.28 -21.24
C ILE A 155 33.72 32.33 -21.24
N ILE A 156 34.13 31.81 -20.07
CA ILE A 156 35.33 30.95 -19.98
C ILE A 156 35.13 29.62 -20.74
N SER A 157 33.93 29.05 -20.70
CA SER A 157 33.65 27.74 -21.28
C SER A 157 33.31 27.80 -22.77
N HIS A 158 32.57 28.81 -23.23
CA HIS A 158 32.02 28.89 -24.59
C HIS A 158 32.45 30.14 -25.35
N ASN A 159 33.25 31.03 -24.74
CA ASN A 159 33.65 32.32 -25.32
C ASN A 159 32.45 33.16 -25.78
N HIS A 160 31.34 33.07 -25.05
CA HIS A 160 30.07 33.72 -25.36
C HIS A 160 29.92 35.03 -24.56
N TYR A 161 29.96 36.17 -25.26
CA TYR A 161 29.85 37.50 -24.68
C TYR A 161 28.47 38.12 -24.95
N PHE A 162 28.08 39.09 -24.14
CA PHE A 162 26.93 39.92 -24.47
C PHE A 162 27.21 40.79 -25.71
N PRO A 163 26.15 41.19 -26.43
CA PRO A 163 26.28 42.20 -27.49
C PRO A 163 26.97 43.46 -26.94
N ALA A 164 28.00 43.93 -27.64
CA ALA A 164 28.82 45.09 -27.27
C ALA A 164 29.65 44.97 -25.97
N GLU A 165 29.75 43.78 -25.37
CA GLU A 165 30.68 43.56 -24.26
C GLU A 165 32.12 43.47 -24.78
N GLN A 166 33.03 44.15 -24.08
CA GLN A 166 34.45 44.11 -24.41
C GLN A 166 35.09 42.83 -23.85
N ILE A 167 35.93 42.18 -24.66
CA ILE A 167 36.67 40.99 -24.26
C ILE A 167 37.69 41.34 -23.17
N ASN A 168 37.48 40.83 -21.96
CA ASN A 168 38.44 40.97 -20.87
C ASN A 168 39.53 39.90 -20.96
N ARG A 169 40.74 40.31 -21.37
CA ARG A 169 41.92 39.44 -21.50
C ARG A 169 42.67 39.19 -20.19
N ARG A 170 42.21 39.75 -19.06
CA ARG A 170 42.84 39.63 -17.74
C ARG A 170 44.33 40.03 -17.72
N TYR A 171 44.68 41.09 -18.46
CA TYR A 171 45.99 41.70 -18.35
C TYR A 171 46.23 42.23 -16.93
N SER A 172 47.48 42.20 -16.46
CA SER A 172 47.85 42.67 -15.12
C SER A 172 47.59 44.16 -14.91
N LYS A 173 47.66 44.96 -16.00
CA LYS A 173 47.34 46.39 -15.98
C LYS A 173 45.98 46.62 -16.65
N PRO A 174 45.01 47.23 -15.95
CA PRO A 174 43.72 47.56 -16.54
C PRO A 174 43.87 48.63 -17.62
N PHE A 175 43.03 48.56 -18.65
CA PHE A 175 42.96 49.60 -19.68
C PHE A 175 42.39 50.88 -19.08
N ASN A 176 43.12 52.00 -19.22
CA ASN A 176 42.66 53.31 -18.82
C ASN A 176 42.38 54.16 -20.07
N ARG A 177 41.12 54.57 -20.25
CA ARG A 177 40.68 55.40 -21.38
C ARG A 177 41.34 56.79 -21.44
N PHE A 178 41.88 57.27 -20.32
CA PHE A 178 42.53 58.57 -20.24
C PHE A 178 44.02 58.50 -20.61
N ASN A 179 44.58 57.29 -20.75
CA ASN A 179 45.95 57.13 -21.18
C ASN A 179 46.03 57.15 -22.70
N THR A 180 47.00 57.89 -23.23
CA THR A 180 47.37 57.82 -24.64
C THR A 180 48.29 56.62 -24.84
N PHE A 181 47.92 55.73 -25.75
CA PHE A 181 48.73 54.57 -26.11
C PHE A 181 49.39 54.80 -27.48
N GLY A 182 50.59 54.24 -27.67
CA GLY A 182 51.37 54.41 -28.90
C GLY A 182 52.56 55.36 -28.73
N ILE A 183 53.26 55.62 -29.84
CA ILE A 183 54.40 56.54 -29.86
C ILE A 183 53.85 57.96 -29.91
N PRO A 184 54.22 58.86 -28.98
CA PRO A 184 53.80 60.24 -29.05
C PRO A 184 54.32 60.86 -30.36
N PRO A 185 53.49 61.63 -31.08
CA PRO A 185 53.95 62.31 -32.28
C PRO A 185 55.11 63.24 -31.92
N THR A 186 56.19 63.20 -32.70
CA THR A 186 57.37 64.08 -32.53
C THR A 186 57.09 65.53 -32.94
N LEU A 187 55.91 65.78 -33.52
CA LEU A 187 55.46 67.09 -33.96
C LEU A 187 54.82 67.85 -32.79
N ASP A 188 55.40 69.01 -32.47
CA ASP A 188 54.81 69.95 -31.52
C ASP A 188 53.69 70.74 -32.21
N PRO A 189 52.41 70.53 -31.85
CA PRO A 189 51.29 71.22 -32.49
C PRO A 189 51.24 72.72 -32.12
N SER A 190 51.99 73.16 -31.11
CA SER A 190 52.00 74.56 -30.69
C SER A 190 52.76 75.47 -31.65
N GLY A 191 53.65 74.93 -32.49
CA GLY A 191 54.46 75.71 -33.43
C GLY A 191 55.46 76.68 -32.78
N ILE A 192 55.54 76.72 -31.44
CA ILE A 192 56.37 77.66 -30.67
C ILE A 192 57.84 77.49 -31.02
N LYS A 193 58.29 76.25 -31.22
CA LYS A 193 59.68 75.96 -31.61
C LYS A 193 60.02 76.54 -32.99
N MET A 194 59.13 76.40 -33.97
CA MET A 194 59.34 77.00 -35.30
C MET A 194 59.32 78.53 -35.22
N LYS A 195 58.44 79.10 -34.39
CA LYS A 195 58.41 80.55 -34.14
C LYS A 195 59.76 81.04 -33.61
N HIS A 196 60.33 80.39 -32.60
CA HIS A 196 61.64 80.76 -32.06
C HIS A 196 62.79 80.60 -33.06
N CYS A 197 62.72 79.65 -33.99
CA CYS A 197 63.73 79.53 -35.06
C CYS A 197 63.63 80.65 -36.11
N LEU A 198 62.47 81.30 -36.23
CA LEU A 198 62.21 82.40 -37.17
C LEU A 198 62.41 83.79 -36.54
N GLU A 199 62.44 83.88 -35.22
CA GLU A 199 62.76 85.12 -34.51
C GLU A 199 64.25 85.44 -34.75
N GLU A 200 64.53 86.44 -35.58
CA GLU A 200 65.89 86.95 -35.81
C GLU A 200 66.46 87.45 -34.48
N GLY A 201 67.62 86.92 -34.07
CA GLY A 201 68.30 87.41 -32.87
C GLY A 201 68.61 88.90 -32.99
N GLU A 202 68.52 89.62 -31.87
CA GLU A 202 68.85 91.06 -31.74
C GLU A 202 70.32 91.41 -32.08
N GLU A 203 71.11 90.43 -32.52
CA GLU A 203 72.51 90.56 -32.95
C GLU A 203 72.67 91.38 -34.24
N HIS A 204 71.60 91.57 -35.03
CA HIS A 204 71.65 92.28 -36.32
C HIS A 204 71.38 93.80 -36.22
N LEU A 205 71.18 94.34 -35.02
CA LEU A 205 70.87 95.75 -34.75
C LEU A 205 72.03 96.53 -34.08
N LYS A 206 73.29 96.24 -34.44
CA LYS A 206 74.46 97.05 -34.04
C LYS A 206 75.03 97.86 -35.19
#